data_AF-A0A377LQL2-F1
#
_entry.id   AF-A0A377LQL2-F1
#
_cell.length_a   1.000
_cell.length_b   1.000
_cell.length_c   1.000
_cell.angle_alpha   90.00
_cell.angle_beta   90.00
_cell.angle_gamma   90.00
#
_symmetry.space_group_name_H-M   'P 1'
#
loop_
_entity.id
_entity.type
_entity.pdbx_description
1 polymer ?
#
loop_
_entity_poly.entity_id
_entity_poly.type
_entity_poly.pdbx_seq_one_letter_code
_entity_poly.pdbx_strand_id
1 'polypeptide(L)'
;MKIDYPKFIVHGTKGSFIKYGIDQQETSLKANIMPGEAGFAADDSVGVLEYVNAEGVTVREELTPETGDYGRVYDALHATLTAAWRITSRNLTF
;
A
#
# COMPACT_ATOMS: atom_id res chain seq x y z
N MET A 1 16.39 -7.14 -24.82
CA MET A 1 16.63 -6.75 -23.42
C MET A 1 15.31 -6.21 -22.89
N LYS A 2 14.65 -6.91 -21.95
CA LYS A 2 13.39 -6.43 -21.36
C LYS A 2 13.76 -5.43 -20.28
N ILE A 3 13.63 -4.15 -20.58
CA ILE A 3 13.85 -3.08 -19.59
C ILE A 3 12.67 -3.14 -18.63
N ASP A 4 12.93 -3.32 -17.35
CA ASP A 4 11.89 -3.30 -16.33
C ASP A 4 11.33 -1.88 -16.24
N TYR A 5 10.01 -1.74 -16.37
CA TYR A 5 9.35 -0.43 -16.35
C TYR A 5 8.82 -0.18 -14.93
N PRO A 6 8.91 1.06 -14.41
CA PRO A 6 8.38 1.34 -13.09
C PRO A 6 6.91 0.95 -12.98
N LYS A 7 6.53 0.35 -11.84
CA LYS A 7 5.14 -0.01 -11.56
C LYS A 7 4.29 1.25 -11.36
N PHE A 8 4.86 2.26 -10.73
CA PHE A 8 4.25 3.57 -10.56
C PHE A 8 5.22 4.67 -10.97
N ILE A 9 4.69 5.63 -11.74
CA ILE A 9 5.35 6.89 -12.07
C ILE A 9 4.33 7.98 -11.81
N VAL A 10 4.67 8.93 -10.95
CA VAL A 10 3.82 10.08 -10.63
C VAL A 10 4.66 11.33 -10.82
N HIS A 11 4.20 12.23 -11.68
CA HIS A 11 4.81 13.55 -11.86
C HIS A 11 3.88 14.62 -11.29
N GLY A 12 4.42 15.43 -10.40
CA GLY A 12 3.79 16.64 -9.90
C GLY A 12 4.50 17.89 -10.41
N THR A 13 3.98 19.05 -10.05
CA THR A 13 4.57 20.35 -10.44
C THR A 13 5.92 20.62 -9.78
N LYS A 14 6.23 19.94 -8.67
CA LYS A 14 7.45 20.14 -7.88
C LYS A 14 8.39 18.94 -7.86
N GLY A 15 8.03 17.82 -8.48
CA GLY A 15 8.81 16.60 -8.33
C GLY A 15 8.17 15.37 -8.95
N SER A 16 8.83 14.23 -8.78
CA SER A 16 8.43 12.94 -9.33
C SER A 16 8.61 11.83 -8.30
N PHE A 17 7.69 10.87 -8.30
CA PHE A 17 7.81 9.62 -7.56
C PHE A 17 7.87 8.45 -8.53
N ILE A 18 8.83 7.56 -8.33
CA ILE A 18 9.05 6.36 -9.16
C ILE A 18 9.18 5.16 -8.23
N LYS A 19 8.34 4.14 -8.42
CA LYS A 19 8.44 2.85 -7.72
C LYS A 19 8.52 1.72 -8.72
N TYR A 20 9.55 0.90 -8.57
CA TYR A 20 9.69 -0.37 -9.29
C TYR A 20 9.14 -1.52 -8.45
N GLY A 21 8.87 -2.65 -9.10
CA GLY A 21 8.33 -3.82 -8.43
C GLY A 21 6.85 -3.71 -8.09
N ILE A 22 6.19 -4.86 -8.06
CA ILE A 22 4.81 -5.02 -7.59
C ILE A 22 4.83 -5.54 -6.15
N ASP A 23 3.71 -5.37 -5.44
CA ASP A 23 3.48 -5.99 -4.13
C ASP A 23 3.69 -7.52 -4.19
N GLN A 24 4.30 -8.08 -3.14
CA GLN A 24 4.73 -9.48 -3.11
C GLN A 24 3.73 -10.43 -2.41
N GLN A 25 2.55 -9.97 -1.96
CA GLN A 25 1.57 -10.83 -1.29
C GLN A 25 1.15 -12.00 -2.19
N GLU A 26 0.86 -11.75 -3.47
CA GLU A 26 0.48 -12.82 -4.40
C GLU A 26 1.64 -13.80 -4.63
N THR A 27 2.88 -13.32 -4.68
CA THR A 27 4.08 -14.15 -4.76
C THR A 27 4.23 -15.04 -3.51
N SER A 28 4.07 -14.48 -2.31
CA SER A 28 4.10 -15.21 -1.04
C SER A 28 3.01 -16.27 -0.98
N LEU A 29 1.77 -15.93 -1.34
CA LEU A 29 0.65 -16.88 -1.35
C LEU A 29 0.87 -18.04 -2.32
N LYS A 30 1.42 -17.76 -3.52
CA LYS A 30 1.81 -18.81 -4.49
C LYS A 30 2.95 -19.69 -3.97
N ALA A 31 3.84 -19.14 -3.15
CA ALA A 31 4.90 -19.86 -2.46
C ALA A 31 4.41 -20.55 -1.17
N ASN A 32 3.10 -20.52 -0.89
CA ASN A 32 2.49 -21.07 0.31
C ASN A 32 3.01 -20.45 1.62
N ILE A 33 3.41 -19.18 1.56
CA ILE A 33 3.72 -18.32 2.71
C ILE A 33 2.46 -17.52 3.01
N MET A 34 1.92 -17.70 4.22
CA MET A 34 0.60 -17.20 4.61
C MET A 34 0.69 -15.84 5.33
N PRO A 35 -0.38 -15.02 5.31
CA PRO A 35 -0.43 -13.80 6.10
C PRO A 35 -0.16 -14.08 7.59
N GLY A 36 0.78 -13.34 8.18
CA GLY A 36 1.22 -13.54 9.57
C GLY A 36 2.46 -14.44 9.73
N GLU A 37 2.89 -15.13 8.68
CA GLU A 37 4.16 -15.87 8.68
C GLU A 37 5.35 -14.92 8.42
N ALA A 38 6.52 -15.31 8.95
CA ALA A 38 7.75 -14.56 8.73
C ALA A 38 8.09 -14.53 7.24
N GLY A 39 8.34 -13.33 6.70
CA GLY A 39 8.64 -13.14 5.28
C GLY A 39 7.43 -13.06 4.35
N PHE A 40 6.20 -13.06 4.88
CA PHE A 40 5.02 -12.74 4.09
C PHE A 40 5.13 -11.34 3.49
N ALA A 41 4.94 -11.22 2.17
CA ALA A 41 4.97 -9.97 1.41
C ALA A 41 6.28 -9.16 1.55
N ALA A 42 7.41 -9.82 1.82
CA ALA A 42 8.71 -9.14 1.89
C ALA A 42 9.04 -8.47 0.55
N ASP A 43 9.18 -7.15 0.56
CA ASP A 43 9.59 -6.32 -0.58
C ASP A 43 10.74 -5.41 -0.15
N ASP A 44 11.94 -5.70 -0.68
CA ASP A 44 13.14 -4.89 -0.44
C ASP A 44 13.24 -3.68 -1.38
N SER A 45 12.30 -3.52 -2.32
CA SER A 45 12.35 -2.43 -3.29
C SER A 45 11.86 -1.12 -2.68
N VAL A 46 12.57 -0.03 -2.97
CA VAL A 46 12.22 1.31 -2.50
C VAL A 46 11.52 2.13 -3.58
N GLY A 47 10.65 3.05 -3.15
CA GLY A 47 10.20 4.14 -4.00
C GLY A 47 11.19 5.29 -3.95
N VAL A 48 11.44 5.95 -5.08
CA VAL A 48 12.30 7.14 -5.13
C VAL A 48 11.41 8.36 -5.32
N LEU A 49 11.49 9.30 -4.38
CA LEU A 49 10.85 10.61 -4.46
C LEU A 49 11.93 11.68 -4.71
N GLU A 50 11.79 12.44 -5.77
CA GLU A 50 12.69 13.56 -6.08
C GLU A 50 11.87 14.82 -6.31
N TYR A 51 12.12 15.88 -5.53
CA TYR A 51 11.32 17.09 -5.56
C TYR A 51 12.12 18.35 -5.20
N VAL A 52 11.59 19.51 -5.56
CA VAL A 52 12.12 20.82 -5.16
C VAL A 52 11.38 21.28 -3.91
N ASN A 53 12.12 21.50 -2.82
CA ASN A 53 11.58 21.97 -1.55
C ASN A 53 11.21 23.47 -1.60
N ALA A 54 10.75 24.02 -0.47
CA ALA A 54 10.32 25.42 -0.41
C ALA A 54 11.48 26.41 -0.64
N GLU A 55 12.70 25.99 -0.33
CA GLU A 55 13.94 26.75 -0.48
C GLU A 55 14.51 26.68 -1.91
N GLY A 56 13.84 25.97 -2.83
CA GLY A 56 14.29 25.82 -4.21
C GLY A 56 15.39 24.78 -4.41
N VAL A 57 15.67 23.95 -3.39
CA VAL A 57 16.69 22.90 -3.42
C VAL A 57 16.08 21.58 -3.88
N THR A 58 16.77 20.88 -4.77
CA THR A 58 16.40 19.51 -5.16
C THR A 58 16.72 18.54 -4.02
N VAL A 59 15.69 17.85 -3.55
CA VAL A 59 15.73 16.82 -2.51
C VAL A 59 15.41 15.47 -3.14
N ARG A 60 16.12 14.43 -2.70
CA ARG A 60 15.90 13.04 -3.11
C ARG A 60 15.77 12.16 -1.87
N GLU A 61 14.70 11.39 -1.82
CA GLU A 61 14.34 10.52 -0.71
C GLU A 61 14.03 9.11 -1.21
N GLU A 62 14.47 8.11 -0.44
CA GLU A 62 14.06 6.72 -0.62
C GLU A 62 12.95 6.40 0.37
N LEU A 63 11.80 5.98 -0.14
CA LEU A 63 10.62 5.66 0.62
C LEU A 63 10.47 4.14 0.69
N THR A 64 10.53 3.61 1.91
CA THR A 64 10.19 2.21 2.16
C THR A 64 8.71 1.97 1.83
N PRO A 65 8.36 0.88 1.13
CA PRO A 65 6.96 0.57 0.85
C PRO A 65 6.16 0.36 2.13
N GLU A 66 4.93 0.85 2.12
CA GLU A 66 3.94 0.48 3.13
C GLU A 66 3.65 -1.02 3.05
N THR A 67 3.42 -1.66 4.19
CA THR A 67 3.05 -3.08 4.22
C THR A 67 1.68 -3.29 3.58
N GLY A 68 1.65 -4.01 2.47
CA GLY A 68 0.42 -4.44 1.82
C GLY A 68 -0.31 -5.48 2.67
N ASP A 69 -1.63 -5.30 2.83
CA ASP A 69 -2.49 -6.26 3.53
C ASP A 69 -3.88 -6.30 2.88
N TYR A 70 -4.12 -7.35 2.08
CA TYR A 70 -5.44 -7.59 1.48
C TYR A 70 -6.53 -7.90 2.52
N GLY A 71 -6.18 -8.34 3.73
CA GLY A 71 -7.09 -8.56 4.84
C GLY A 71 -7.86 -7.31 5.25
N ARG A 72 -7.29 -6.12 5.03
CA ARG A 72 -7.93 -4.83 5.33
C ARG A 72 -9.25 -4.60 4.59
N VAL A 73 -9.46 -5.26 3.45
CA VAL A 73 -10.77 -5.27 2.77
C VAL A 73 -11.82 -5.92 3.66
N TYR A 74 -11.50 -7.05 4.28
CA TYR A 74 -12.40 -7.75 5.18
C TYR A 74 -12.58 -7.02 6.51
N ASP A 75 -11.54 -6.35 7.01
CA ASP A 75 -11.69 -5.47 8.18
C ASP A 75 -12.71 -4.35 7.93
N ALA A 76 -12.63 -3.71 6.76
CA ALA A 76 -13.57 -2.67 6.37
C ALA A 76 -15.00 -3.20 6.19
N LEU A 77 -15.15 -4.39 5.59
CA LEU A 77 -16.45 -5.06 5.45
C LEU A 77 -17.04 -5.41 6.83
N HIS A 78 -16.24 -6.01 7.71
CA HIS A 78 -16.64 -6.35 9.05
C HIS A 78 -17.07 -5.10 9.82
N ALA A 79 -16.26 -4.04 9.80
CA ALA A 79 -16.59 -2.78 10.45
C ALA A 79 -17.91 -2.19 9.92
N THR A 80 -18.13 -2.22 8.61
CA THR A 80 -19.36 -1.74 7.98
C THR A 80 -20.58 -2.53 8.46
N LEU A 81 -20.51 -3.85 8.45
CA LEU A 81 -21.61 -4.72 8.86
C LEU A 81 -21.91 -4.59 10.36
N THR A 82 -20.90 -4.55 11.22
CA THR A 82 -21.09 -4.42 12.66
C THR A 82 -21.55 -3.01 13.07
N ALA A 83 -21.07 -1.96 12.41
CA ALA A 83 -21.51 -0.59 12.66
C ALA A 83 -22.95 -0.36 12.19
N ALA A 84 -23.29 -0.82 10.99
CA ALA A 84 -24.66 -0.75 10.48
C ALA A 84 -25.63 -1.51 11.38
N TRP A 85 -25.26 -2.72 11.82
CA TRP A 85 -26.05 -3.50 12.79
C TRP A 85 -26.31 -2.71 14.08
N ARG A 86 -25.28 -2.07 14.65
CA ARG A 86 -25.40 -1.25 15.87
C ARG A 86 -26.35 -0.06 15.72
N ILE A 87 -26.45 0.53 14.52
CA ILE A 87 -27.37 1.63 14.24
C ILE A 87 -28.82 1.11 14.14
N THR A 88 -29.05 0.01 13.41
CA THR A 88 -30.39 -0.56 13.25
C THR A 88 -30.92 -1.15 14.56
N SER A 89 -30.08 -1.79 15.38
CA SER A 89 -30.48 -2.38 16.66
C SER A 89 -30.85 -1.33 17.73
N ARG A 90 -30.35 -0.09 17.63
CA ARG A 90 -30.74 1.01 18.54
C ARG A 90 -32.09 1.66 18.16
N ASN A 91 -32.58 1.45 16.94
CA ASN A 91 -33.86 1.97 16.46
C ASN A 91 -35.01 0.95 16.56
N LEU A 92 -34.79 -0.23 17.14
CA LEU A 92 -35.79 -1.30 17.27
C LEU A 92 -36.20 -1.61 18.73
N THR A 93 -35.79 -0.81 19.71
CA THR A 93 -36.40 -0.82 21.04
C THR A 93 -37.70 -0.01 21.00
N PHE A 94 -38.82 -0.73 20.83
CA PHE A 94 -40.15 -0.28 21.27
C PHE A 94 -40.30 -0.43 22.78
#